data_AF-A0A7V8B1I3-F1
#
_entry.id   AF-A0A7V8B1I3-F1
#
_cell.length_a   1.000
_cell.length_b   1.000
_cell.length_c   1.000
_cell.angle_alpha   90.00
_cell.angle_beta   90.00
_cell.angle_gamma   90.00
#
_symmetry.space_group_name_H-M   'P 1'
#
loop_
_entity.id
_entity.type
_entity.pdbx_description
1 polymer ?
#
loop_
_entity_poly.entity_id
_entity_poly.type
_entity_poly.pdbx_seq_one_letter_code
_entity_poly.pdbx_strand_id
1 'polypeptide(L)'
;MAKSFAATVGQWAVKVDGALEVVFKESAQELVSQMDKLLADMVYDQPSSENYRRTGFLRASLMASREAMPRLYRDNPGASVPPDLQQVILVISSADIGDTIYLGYTANYAAYVHYGAKGAAPRPWVTLIAQRWEEIVAVKAKEVKQRLKL
;
A
#
# COMPACT_ATOMS: atom_id res chain seq x y z
N MET A 1 11.44 -12.64 27.20
CA MET A 1 10.64 -13.27 26.12
C MET A 1 9.91 -12.18 25.37
N ALA A 2 10.07 -12.09 24.05
CA ALA A 2 9.30 -11.15 23.24
C ALA A 2 7.81 -11.52 23.31
N LYS A 3 6.93 -10.54 23.54
CA LYS A 3 5.48 -10.76 23.44
C LYS A 3 5.16 -11.12 21.99
N SER A 4 4.25 -12.07 21.75
CA SER A 4 3.82 -12.41 20.39
C SER A 4 3.09 -11.23 19.74
N PHE A 5 3.09 -11.17 18.40
CA PHE A 5 2.35 -10.18 17.62
C PHE A 5 0.87 -10.11 18.04
N ALA A 6 0.23 -11.28 18.17
CA ALA A 6 -1.13 -11.43 18.67
C ALA A 6 -1.32 -10.88 20.10
N ALA A 7 -0.31 -11.03 20.98
CA ALA A 7 -0.37 -10.49 22.34
C ALA A 7 -0.20 -8.96 22.38
N THR A 8 0.44 -8.36 21.38
CA THR A 8 0.71 -6.91 21.33
C THR A 8 -0.50 -6.11 20.83
N VAL A 9 -1.22 -6.66 19.85
CA VAL A 9 -2.37 -5.96 19.23
C VAL A 9 -3.72 -6.52 19.72
N GLY A 10 -3.84 -7.84 19.84
CA GLY A 10 -5.13 -8.49 20.00
C GLY A 10 -5.77 -8.34 21.38
N GLN A 11 -5.00 -8.46 22.47
CA GLN A 11 -5.59 -8.61 23.81
C GLN A 11 -6.40 -7.41 24.32
N TRP A 12 -6.03 -6.20 23.93
CA TRP A 12 -6.78 -5.00 24.29
C TRP A 12 -7.82 -4.67 23.22
N ALA A 13 -7.48 -4.83 21.94
CA ALA A 13 -8.35 -4.43 20.84
C ALA A 13 -9.61 -5.30 20.76
N VAL A 14 -9.56 -6.58 21.13
CA VAL A 14 -10.76 -7.45 21.22
C VAL A 14 -11.75 -7.02 22.30
N LYS A 15 -11.31 -6.21 23.29
CA LYS A 15 -12.13 -5.77 24.42
C LYS A 15 -12.76 -4.40 24.20
N VAL A 16 -12.38 -3.72 23.12
CA VAL A 16 -12.86 -2.37 22.81
C VAL A 16 -13.60 -2.43 21.49
N ASP A 17 -14.88 -2.08 21.54
CA ASP A 17 -15.73 -2.10 20.36
C ASP A 17 -15.15 -1.23 19.24
N GLY A 18 -15.13 -1.77 18.03
CA GLY A 18 -14.54 -1.12 16.84
C GLY A 18 -13.01 -1.00 16.81
N ALA A 19 -12.27 -1.27 17.88
CA ALA A 19 -10.82 -1.02 17.90
C ALA A 19 -10.04 -1.88 16.90
N LEU A 20 -10.40 -3.16 16.75
CA LEU A 20 -9.80 -4.04 15.75
C LEU A 20 -10.03 -3.55 14.31
N GLU A 21 -11.23 -3.02 14.05
CA GLU A 21 -11.61 -2.54 12.73
C GLU A 21 -10.81 -1.29 12.36
N VAL A 22 -10.68 -0.36 13.30
CA VAL A 22 -9.87 0.85 13.14
C VAL A 22 -8.41 0.46 12.90
N VAL A 23 -7.83 -0.46 13.68
CA VAL A 23 -6.46 -0.93 13.48
C VAL A 23 -6.30 -1.56 12.09
N PHE A 24 -7.22 -2.42 11.67
CA PHE A 24 -7.20 -3.04 10.35
C PHE A 24 -7.20 -2.00 9.22
N LYS A 25 -8.17 -1.08 9.23
CA LYS A 25 -8.35 -0.06 8.19
C LYS A 25 -7.18 0.91 8.15
N GLU A 26 -6.74 1.42 9.30
CA GLU A 26 -5.60 2.36 9.37
C GLU A 26 -4.28 1.69 8.97
N SER A 27 -4.09 0.41 9.29
CA SER A 27 -2.90 -0.34 8.85
C SER A 27 -2.87 -0.52 7.32
N ALA A 28 -4.01 -0.86 6.71
CA ALA A 28 -4.10 -0.97 5.26
C ALA A 28 -3.88 0.38 4.55
N GLN A 29 -4.42 1.48 5.10
CA GLN A 29 -4.18 2.83 4.59
C GLN A 29 -2.71 3.24 4.71
N GLU A 30 -2.05 2.93 5.84
CA GLU A 30 -0.62 3.18 6.06
C GLU A 30 0.24 2.38 5.07
N LEU A 31 -0.10 1.10 4.83
CA LEU A 31 0.58 0.28 3.82
C LEU A 31 0.53 0.94 2.44
N VAL A 32 -0.64 1.42 2.01
CA VAL A 32 -0.82 2.15 0.74
C VAL A 32 0.02 3.43 0.71
N SER A 33 -0.02 4.21 1.78
CA SER A 33 0.76 5.45 1.91
C SER A 33 2.27 5.20 1.77
N GLN A 34 2.79 4.16 2.45
CA GLN A 34 4.20 3.81 2.36
C GLN A 34 4.59 3.23 0.99
N MET A 35 3.72 2.44 0.37
CA MET A 35 3.92 1.95 -1.01
C MET A 35 4.03 3.11 -1.99
N ASP A 36 3.11 4.07 -1.88
CA ASP A 36 3.06 5.24 -2.74
C ASP A 36 4.30 6.13 -2.59
N LYS A 37 4.69 6.40 -1.33
CA LYS A 37 5.90 7.15 -1.02
C LYS A 37 7.15 6.46 -1.55
N LEU A 38 7.32 5.16 -1.30
CA LEU A 38 8.50 4.44 -1.76
C LEU A 38 8.58 4.39 -3.29
N LEU A 39 7.44 4.25 -3.96
CA LEU A 39 7.37 4.35 -5.42
C LEU A 39 7.79 5.74 -5.90
N ALA A 40 7.33 6.80 -5.24
CA ALA A 40 7.77 8.18 -5.51
C ALA A 40 9.29 8.31 -5.39
N ASP A 41 9.86 7.89 -4.27
CA ASP A 41 11.31 7.96 -4.00
C ASP A 41 12.15 7.18 -5.04
N MET A 42 11.72 5.96 -5.38
CA MET A 42 12.46 5.04 -6.26
C MET A 42 12.33 5.39 -7.74
N VAL A 43 11.18 5.93 -8.16
CA VAL A 43 10.86 6.12 -9.59
C VAL A 43 10.80 7.58 -9.96
N TYR A 44 10.22 8.44 -9.13
CA TYR A 44 9.83 9.81 -9.46
C TYR A 44 10.76 10.90 -8.92
N ASP A 45 11.51 10.63 -7.86
CA ASP A 45 12.45 11.60 -7.26
C ASP A 45 13.91 11.40 -7.69
N GLN A 46 14.17 10.35 -8.46
CA GLN A 46 15.47 10.14 -9.13
C GLN A 46 15.66 11.09 -10.32
N PRO A 47 16.89 11.43 -10.73
CA PRO A 47 17.14 12.18 -11.96
C PRO A 47 16.44 11.56 -13.17
N SER A 48 15.75 12.36 -13.98
CA SER A 48 15.13 11.87 -15.22
C SER A 48 16.15 11.80 -16.34
N SER A 49 16.12 10.73 -17.14
CA SER A 49 16.77 10.74 -18.45
C SER A 49 15.93 11.57 -19.43
N GLU A 50 16.59 12.19 -20.40
CA GLU A 50 15.97 13.01 -21.46
C GLU A 50 14.83 12.30 -22.20
N ASN A 51 14.94 10.96 -22.33
CA ASN A 51 13.95 10.11 -23.01
C ASN A 51 12.86 9.53 -22.08
N TYR A 52 12.86 9.83 -20.78
CA TYR A 52 11.90 9.29 -19.82
C TYR A 52 10.83 10.33 -19.46
N ARG A 53 9.60 10.11 -19.94
CA ARG A 53 8.44 10.92 -19.57
C ARG A 53 7.84 10.42 -18.26
N ARG A 54 8.01 11.19 -17.18
CA ARG A 54 7.40 10.94 -15.87
C ARG A 54 5.94 11.33 -15.88
N THR A 55 5.10 10.49 -16.49
CA THR A 55 3.67 10.77 -16.56
C THR A 55 2.92 10.58 -15.24
N GLY A 56 3.55 10.07 -14.17
CA GLY A 56 2.84 9.72 -12.93
C GLY A 56 1.93 8.50 -13.04
N PHE A 57 1.75 7.94 -14.25
CA PHE A 57 0.74 6.92 -14.51
C PHE A 57 0.91 5.62 -13.71
N LEU A 58 2.15 5.15 -13.51
CA LEU A 58 2.38 3.96 -12.69
C LEU A 58 1.82 4.16 -11.27
N ARG A 59 2.16 5.30 -10.64
CA ARG A 59 1.63 5.67 -9.32
C ARG A 59 0.10 5.77 -9.32
N ALA A 60 -0.47 6.43 -10.32
CA ALA A 60 -1.91 6.58 -10.49
C ALA A 60 -2.66 5.28 -10.88
N SER A 61 -1.94 4.21 -11.22
CA SER A 61 -2.55 2.95 -11.67
C SER A 61 -2.83 1.97 -10.52
N LEU A 62 -2.51 2.33 -9.27
CA LEU A 62 -2.85 1.54 -8.10
C LEU A 62 -4.37 1.46 -7.94
N MET A 63 -4.88 0.25 -7.77
CA MET A 63 -6.28 -0.03 -7.51
C MET A 63 -6.41 -0.95 -6.31
N ALA A 64 -7.58 -0.87 -5.66
CA ALA A 64 -8.00 -1.80 -4.63
C ALA A 64 -9.24 -2.57 -5.07
N SER A 65 -9.38 -3.80 -4.60
CA SER A 65 -10.54 -4.65 -4.83
C SER A 65 -10.75 -5.59 -3.65
N ARG A 66 -12.00 -5.96 -3.37
CA ARG A 66 -12.35 -6.99 -2.38
C ARG A 66 -12.69 -8.34 -3.01
N GLU A 67 -12.72 -8.40 -4.34
CA GLU A 67 -13.15 -9.60 -5.08
C GLU A 67 -11.98 -10.34 -5.71
N ALA A 68 -11.05 -9.62 -6.34
CA ALA A 68 -9.94 -10.20 -7.07
C ALA A 68 -8.78 -9.23 -7.26
N MET A 69 -7.58 -9.77 -7.48
CA MET A 69 -6.38 -8.99 -7.77
C MET A 69 -6.53 -8.14 -9.05
N PRO A 70 -6.31 -6.81 -9.00
CA PRO A 70 -6.23 -5.98 -10.19
C PRO A 70 -5.17 -6.49 -11.17
N ARG A 71 -5.52 -6.52 -12.46
CA ARG A 71 -4.64 -7.04 -13.52
C ARG A 71 -3.80 -5.93 -14.15
N LEU A 72 -2.63 -6.31 -14.66
CA LEU A 72 -1.76 -5.45 -15.45
C LEU A 72 -2.25 -5.42 -16.91
N TYR A 73 -2.90 -4.34 -17.34
CA TYR A 73 -3.47 -4.26 -18.70
C TYR A 73 -3.47 -2.87 -19.33
N ARG A 74 -3.28 -1.80 -18.56
CA ARG A 74 -3.42 -0.43 -19.07
C ARG A 74 -2.10 0.09 -19.62
N ASP A 75 -2.17 0.67 -20.81
CA ASP A 75 -1.07 1.42 -21.40
C ASP A 75 -0.92 2.80 -20.77
N ASN A 76 0.32 3.30 -20.76
CA ASN A 76 0.59 4.67 -20.34
C ASN A 76 0.00 5.65 -21.37
N PRO A 77 -0.86 6.60 -20.97
CA PRO A 77 -1.49 7.53 -21.90
C PRO A 77 -0.52 8.55 -22.51
N GLY A 78 0.75 8.58 -22.08
CA GLY A 78 1.77 9.49 -22.61
C GLY A 78 1.63 10.95 -22.15
N ALA A 79 0.58 11.26 -21.40
CA ALA A 79 0.31 12.56 -20.76
C ALA A 79 0.41 12.44 -19.23
N SER A 80 0.61 13.55 -18.53
CA SER A 80 0.63 13.58 -17.06
C SER A 80 -0.69 13.09 -16.48
N VAL A 81 -0.61 12.18 -15.50
CA VAL A 81 -1.72 11.59 -14.76
C VAL A 81 -1.43 11.79 -13.28
N PRO A 82 -2.18 12.65 -12.57
CA PRO A 82 -2.02 12.81 -11.14
C PRO A 82 -2.46 11.51 -10.44
N PRO A 83 -1.73 11.07 -9.39
CA PRO A 83 -2.17 9.94 -8.59
C PRO A 83 -3.42 10.32 -7.79
N ASP A 84 -4.45 9.49 -7.89
CA ASP A 84 -5.67 9.56 -7.07
C ASP A 84 -5.83 8.26 -6.29
N LEU A 85 -5.55 8.32 -4.99
CA LEU A 85 -5.68 7.18 -4.08
C LEU A 85 -7.07 7.12 -3.40
N GLN A 86 -7.98 8.08 -3.67
CA GLN A 86 -9.26 8.14 -2.96
C GLN A 86 -10.10 6.88 -3.16
N GLN A 87 -10.11 6.32 -4.38
CA GLN A 87 -10.82 5.06 -4.65
C GLN A 87 -10.22 3.89 -3.86
N VAL A 88 -8.90 3.84 -3.73
CA VAL A 88 -8.21 2.82 -2.92
C VAL A 88 -8.60 2.95 -1.44
N ILE A 89 -8.57 4.16 -0.90
CA ILE A 89 -8.95 4.45 0.49
C ILE A 89 -10.43 4.14 0.74
N LEU A 90 -11.32 4.41 -0.22
CA LEU A 90 -12.74 4.09 -0.11
C LEU A 90 -12.96 2.58 -0.01
N VAL A 91 -12.29 1.79 -0.86
CA VAL A 91 -12.38 0.32 -0.80
C VAL A 91 -11.92 -0.20 0.57
N ILE A 92 -10.78 0.29 1.07
CA ILE A 92 -10.27 -0.08 2.41
C ILE A 92 -11.28 0.30 3.51
N SER A 93 -11.84 1.51 3.43
CA SER A 93 -12.77 2.01 4.43
C SER A 93 -14.09 1.24 4.44
N SER A 94 -14.48 0.68 3.30
CA SER A 94 -15.67 -0.17 3.12
C SER A 94 -15.44 -1.65 3.45
N ALA A 95 -14.21 -2.07 3.71
CA ALA A 95 -13.90 -3.47 4.00
C ALA A 95 -14.26 -3.84 5.44
N ASP A 96 -14.75 -5.06 5.63
CA ASP A 96 -15.03 -5.61 6.95
C ASP A 96 -13.83 -6.40 7.48
N ILE A 97 -13.77 -6.58 8.81
CA ILE A 97 -12.75 -7.48 9.39
C ILE A 97 -12.96 -8.88 8.83
N GLY A 98 -11.90 -9.46 8.29
CA GLY A 98 -11.93 -10.78 7.65
C GLY A 98 -12.00 -10.71 6.13
N ASP A 99 -12.33 -9.56 5.55
CA ASP A 99 -12.23 -9.35 4.10
C ASP A 99 -10.77 -9.44 3.64
N THR A 100 -10.58 -9.98 2.44
CA THR A 100 -9.32 -9.86 1.72
C THR A 100 -9.34 -8.61 0.87
N ILE A 101 -8.41 -7.68 1.13
CA ILE A 101 -8.19 -6.50 0.29
C ILE A 101 -7.04 -6.79 -0.66
N TYR A 102 -7.33 -6.78 -1.96
CA TYR A 102 -6.34 -6.84 -3.01
C TYR A 102 -5.88 -5.43 -3.37
N LEU A 103 -4.57 -5.20 -3.34
CA LEU A 103 -3.93 -3.97 -3.81
C LEU A 103 -3.06 -4.31 -5.01
N GLY A 104 -3.35 -3.73 -6.17
CA GLY A 104 -2.69 -4.09 -7.42
C GLY A 104 -2.55 -2.90 -8.35
N TYR A 105 -1.42 -2.83 -9.05
CA TYR A 105 -1.21 -1.87 -10.12
C TYR A 105 -1.85 -2.37 -11.41
N THR A 106 -2.31 -1.45 -12.25
CA THR A 106 -2.94 -1.77 -13.54
C THR A 106 -2.13 -1.36 -14.75
N ALA A 107 -1.07 -0.57 -14.58
CA ALA A 107 -0.11 -0.26 -15.65
C ALA A 107 0.59 -1.54 -16.11
N ASN A 108 0.51 -1.86 -17.41
CA ASN A 108 1.04 -3.12 -17.96
C ASN A 108 2.55 -3.31 -17.75
N TYR A 109 3.28 -2.21 -17.56
CA TYR A 109 4.72 -2.22 -17.33
C TYR A 109 5.13 -2.24 -15.85
N ALA A 110 4.18 -2.26 -14.90
CA ALA A 110 4.50 -2.19 -13.48
C ALA A 110 5.43 -3.33 -13.02
N ALA A 111 5.20 -4.55 -13.52
CA ALA A 111 6.05 -5.71 -13.23
C ALA A 111 7.50 -5.50 -13.71
N TYR A 112 7.70 -4.86 -14.88
CA TYR A 112 9.04 -4.58 -15.40
C TYR A 112 9.80 -3.57 -14.52
N VAL A 113 9.09 -2.60 -13.93
CA VAL A 113 9.71 -1.65 -12.99
C VAL A 113 10.01 -2.34 -11.66
N HIS A 114 9.08 -3.16 -11.18
CA HIS A 114 9.19 -3.84 -9.89
C HIS A 114 10.34 -4.85 -9.87
N TYR A 115 10.40 -5.73 -10.87
CA TYR A 115 11.39 -6.81 -10.96
C TYR A 115 12.65 -6.44 -11.75
N GLY A 116 12.66 -5.28 -12.40
CA GLY A 116 13.70 -4.92 -13.36
C GLY A 116 13.49 -5.64 -14.69
N ALA A 117 13.91 -4.98 -15.77
CA ALA A 117 13.82 -5.54 -17.13
C ALA A 117 14.83 -4.84 -18.04
N LYS A 118 15.29 -5.55 -19.08
CA LYS A 118 16.16 -4.99 -20.13
C LYS A 118 17.41 -4.27 -19.57
N GLY A 119 18.04 -4.84 -18.55
CA GLY A 119 19.23 -4.27 -17.91
C GLY A 119 18.97 -3.17 -16.88
N ALA A 120 17.71 -2.75 -16.68
CA ALA A 120 17.35 -1.86 -15.58
C ALA A 120 17.32 -2.63 -14.25
N ALA A 121 17.87 -2.01 -13.20
CA ALA A 121 17.81 -2.54 -11.85
C ALA A 121 16.36 -2.62 -11.33
N PRO A 122 16.02 -3.64 -10.50
CA PRO A 122 14.70 -3.75 -9.89
C PRO A 122 14.42 -2.60 -8.93
N ARG A 123 13.15 -2.20 -8.84
CA ARG A 123 12.63 -1.28 -7.82
C ARG A 123 11.49 -2.00 -7.10
N PRO A 124 11.76 -2.88 -6.13
CA PRO A 124 10.75 -3.81 -5.64
C PRO A 124 9.85 -3.19 -4.55
N TRP A 125 9.25 -2.02 -4.79
CA TRP A 125 8.57 -1.21 -3.78
C TRP A 125 7.42 -1.97 -3.08
N VAL A 126 6.62 -2.74 -3.83
CA VAL A 126 5.54 -3.56 -3.26
C VAL A 126 6.08 -4.61 -2.28
N THR A 127 7.17 -5.29 -2.64
CA THR A 127 7.76 -6.37 -1.86
C THR A 127 8.36 -5.82 -0.58
N LEU A 128 9.09 -4.70 -0.68
CA LEU A 128 9.72 -4.06 0.48
C LEU A 128 8.69 -3.56 1.49
N ILE A 129 7.59 -2.97 1.04
CA ILE A 129 6.55 -2.48 1.95
C ILE A 129 5.66 -3.61 2.47
N ALA A 130 5.35 -4.63 1.66
CA ALA A 130 4.61 -5.81 2.13
C ALA A 130 5.31 -6.54 3.28
N GLN A 131 6.65 -6.61 3.27
CA GLN A 131 7.43 -7.18 4.37
C GLN A 131 7.27 -6.43 5.69
N ARG A 132 6.85 -5.17 5.66
CA ARG A 132 6.64 -4.32 6.85
C ARG A 132 5.24 -4.43 7.44
N TRP A 133 4.38 -5.32 6.92
CA TRP A 133 2.99 -5.41 7.36
C TRP A 133 2.85 -5.56 8.88
N GLU A 134 3.58 -6.48 9.50
CA GLU A 134 3.51 -6.68 10.96
C GLU A 134 3.97 -5.44 11.74
N GLU A 135 5.00 -4.74 11.26
CA GLU A 135 5.49 -3.51 11.86
C GLU A 135 4.43 -2.39 11.76
N ILE A 136 3.83 -2.21 10.59
CA ILE A 136 2.78 -1.23 10.33
C ILE A 136 1.59 -1.48 11.27
N VAL A 137 1.12 -2.72 11.37
CA VAL A 137 0.01 -3.07 12.25
C VAL A 137 0.36 -2.81 13.71
N ALA A 138 1.58 -3.14 14.14
CA ALA A 138 2.01 -2.89 15.51
C ALA A 138 2.06 -1.39 15.84
N VAL A 139 2.56 -0.56 14.91
CA VAL A 139 2.59 0.91 15.06
C VAL A 139 1.18 1.46 15.13
N LYS A 140 0.28 1.09 14.20
CA LYS A 140 -1.09 1.60 14.18
C LYS A 140 -1.87 1.15 15.40
N ALA A 141 -1.74 -0.12 15.82
CA ALA A 141 -2.33 -0.59 17.07
C ALA A 141 -1.89 0.24 18.28
N LYS A 142 -0.61 0.60 18.38
CA LYS A 142 -0.10 1.46 19.43
C LYS A 142 -0.73 2.86 19.37
N GLU A 143 -0.81 3.46 18.18
CA GLU A 143 -1.44 4.77 17.97
C GLU A 143 -2.93 4.76 18.37
N VAL A 144 -3.70 3.76 17.92
CA VAL A 144 -5.12 3.61 18.29
C VAL A 144 -5.26 3.46 19.80
N LYS A 145 -4.44 2.61 20.43
CA LYS A 145 -4.45 2.41 21.88
C LYS A 145 -4.18 3.71 22.64
N GLN A 146 -3.22 4.51 22.16
CA GLN A 146 -2.90 5.82 22.72
C GLN A 146 -4.08 6.80 22.60
N ARG A 147 -4.76 6.86 21.44
CA ARG A 147 -5.96 7.71 21.25
C ARG A 147 -7.10 7.31 22.18
N LEU A 148 -7.23 6.03 22.48
CA LEU A 148 -8.20 5.49 23.44
C LEU A 148 -7.77 5.61 24.91
N LYS A 149 -6.55 6.09 25.18
CA LYS A 149 -5.97 6.26 26.53
C LYS A 149 -5.89 4.95 27.33
N LEU A 150 -5.55 3.85 26.66
CA LEU A 150 -5.44 2.50 27.25
C LEU A 150 -4.01 2.01 27.44
#